data_AF-A0A937TX33-F1
#
_entry.id   AF-A0A937TX33-F1
#
_cell.length_a   1.000
_cell.length_b   1.000
_cell.length_c   1.000
_cell.angle_alpha   90.00
_cell.angle_beta   90.00
_cell.angle_gamma   90.00
#
_symmetry.space_group_name_H-M   'P 1'
#
loop_
_entity.id
_entity.type
_entity.pdbx_description
1 polymer ?
#
loop_
_entity_poly.entity_id
_entity_poly.type
_entity_poly.pdbx_seq_one_letter_code
_entity_poly.pdbx_strand_id
1 'polypeptide(L)'
;MVKALELEWRDLFPPRPRSRERSPIIAVYQYLDALGELLFEVVRFADGGFAQRRPDGQGGWIWGLDGVPRVLYRLPELLAADPAALVWIVEGEKDVDNVCNLGLVATCNPGGALKWGLLADDTALEGRNVVIVADKDQQGRMHAEDVAQRLHGRALSVKVMELPDGANGCAVKDASDWLDAYNGTPADALRAALVAMAEGAPEWLPDRGAGGQTRLYVGGKKRGEGEDFLATVERLADRWGTPEAAQRYECEAMRRLAAILWVLAVLRGKQPFWLSVWDAGPLCGRGRTWAARVFKQFMEDGLIRRVRKNRGRKEARRFVWAAPVAPEKCEKDAAPDHSQRKGQSVRSLSLSAAGVG
;
A
#
# COMPACT_ATOMS: atom_id res chain seq x y z
N MET A 1 31.89 26.72 -30.34
CA MET A 1 33.03 26.86 -29.40
C MET A 1 33.63 25.51 -28.95
N VAL A 2 32.85 24.42 -28.82
CA VAL A 2 33.39 23.11 -28.37
C VAL A 2 34.10 22.31 -29.48
N LYS A 3 33.80 22.55 -30.77
CA LYS A 3 34.40 21.81 -31.89
C LYS A 3 35.80 22.28 -32.33
N ALA A 4 36.36 23.30 -31.68
CA ALA A 4 37.65 23.92 -32.04
C ALA A 4 38.84 23.41 -31.21
N LEU A 5 38.59 22.49 -30.26
CA LEU A 5 39.59 22.03 -29.27
C LEU A 5 39.74 20.50 -29.22
N GLU A 6 39.18 19.74 -30.18
CA GLU A 6 39.20 18.26 -30.17
C GLU A 6 38.65 17.61 -28.87
N LEU A 7 37.86 18.36 -28.09
CA LEU A 7 37.24 17.86 -26.86
C LEU A 7 35.87 17.29 -27.17
N GLU A 8 35.61 16.08 -26.69
CA GLU A 8 34.29 15.46 -26.72
C GLU A 8 33.45 15.94 -25.54
N TRP A 9 32.12 15.94 -25.67
CA TRP A 9 31.22 16.38 -24.60
C TRP A 9 31.42 15.63 -23.27
N ARG A 10 31.98 14.41 -23.32
CA ARG A 10 32.35 13.59 -22.15
C ARG A 10 33.55 14.14 -21.38
N ASP A 11 34.41 14.91 -22.02
CA ASP A 11 35.65 15.47 -21.43
C ASP A 11 35.39 16.75 -20.63
N LEU A 12 34.19 17.33 -20.79
CA LEU A 12 33.73 18.52 -20.07
C LEU A 12 33.15 18.18 -18.68
N PHE A 13 33.03 16.89 -18.34
CA PHE A 13 32.56 16.44 -17.04
C PHE A 13 33.64 15.58 -16.39
N PRO A 14 33.88 15.71 -15.07
CA PRO A 14 34.75 14.78 -14.37
C PRO A 14 34.24 13.35 -14.60
N PRO A 15 35.13 12.35 -14.74
CA PRO A 15 34.70 10.97 -14.84
C PRO A 15 33.77 10.69 -13.66
N ARG A 16 32.59 10.12 -13.94
CA ARG A 16 31.66 9.74 -12.88
C ARG A 16 32.46 8.90 -11.88
N PRO A 17 32.38 9.19 -10.57
CA PRO A 17 33.07 8.38 -9.59
C PRO A 17 32.70 6.92 -9.86
N ARG A 18 33.72 6.03 -9.87
CA ARG A 18 33.51 4.59 -10.00
C ARG A 18 32.37 4.23 -9.03
N SER A 19 31.38 3.49 -9.52
CA SER A 19 30.25 3.05 -8.70
C SER A 19 30.80 2.57 -7.36
N ARG A 20 30.31 3.11 -6.23
CA ARG A 20 30.70 2.62 -4.91
C ARG A 20 30.69 1.10 -4.96
N GLU A 21 31.83 0.48 -4.65
CA GLU A 21 31.87 -0.97 -4.48
C GLU A 21 30.75 -1.34 -3.52
N ARG A 22 29.93 -2.33 -3.92
CA ARG A 22 28.81 -2.74 -3.08
C ARG A 22 29.40 -3.31 -1.80
N SER A 23 28.76 -3.00 -0.67
CA SER A 23 29.09 -3.60 0.62
C SER A 23 29.08 -5.14 0.52
N PRO A 24 29.82 -5.87 1.39
CA PRO A 24 29.86 -7.32 1.35
C PRO A 24 28.46 -7.95 1.42
N ILE A 25 28.27 -9.05 0.71
CA ILE A 25 27.03 -9.85 0.78
C ILE A 25 27.06 -10.63 2.10
N ILE A 26 25.97 -10.53 2.87
CA ILE A 26 25.81 -11.22 4.16
C ILE A 26 24.72 -12.30 4.14
N ALA A 27 23.80 -12.24 3.18
CA ALA A 27 22.80 -13.28 2.96
C ALA A 27 22.36 -13.30 1.49
N VAL A 28 21.97 -14.48 1.02
CA VAL A 28 21.42 -14.73 -0.31
C VAL A 28 20.20 -15.62 -0.15
N TYR A 29 19.05 -15.15 -0.62
CA TYR A 29 17.78 -15.85 -0.57
C TYR A 29 17.39 -16.28 -1.97
N GLN A 30 17.25 -17.58 -2.18
CA GLN A 30 16.96 -18.16 -3.50
C GLN A 30 15.44 -18.28 -3.71
N TYR A 31 14.99 -17.77 -4.84
CA TYR A 31 13.61 -17.91 -5.29
C TYR A 31 13.58 -18.93 -6.41
N LEU A 32 12.95 -20.06 -6.11
CA LEU A 32 12.85 -21.22 -6.98
C LEU A 32 11.44 -21.31 -7.57
N ASP A 33 11.32 -21.84 -8.78
CA ASP A 33 10.01 -22.19 -9.34
C ASP A 33 9.42 -23.45 -8.66
N ALA A 34 8.24 -23.89 -9.10
CA ALA A 34 7.58 -25.07 -8.52
C ALA A 34 8.35 -26.39 -8.70
N LEU A 35 9.30 -26.45 -9.64
CA LEU A 35 10.13 -27.62 -9.91
C LEU A 35 11.49 -27.56 -9.19
N GLY A 36 11.77 -26.45 -8.48
CA GLY A 36 13.03 -26.23 -7.78
C GLY A 36 14.11 -25.57 -8.64
N GLU A 37 13.77 -25.05 -9.82
CA GLU A 37 14.72 -24.33 -10.68
C GLU A 37 14.92 -22.90 -10.18
N LEU A 38 16.18 -22.44 -10.12
CA LEU A 38 16.51 -21.10 -9.65
C LEU A 38 16.05 -20.03 -10.65
N LEU A 39 15.09 -19.19 -10.21
CA LEU A 39 14.61 -18.06 -10.99
C LEU A 39 15.44 -16.80 -10.71
N PHE A 40 15.62 -16.46 -9.44
CA PHE A 40 16.37 -15.28 -9.00
C PHE A 40 16.79 -15.37 -7.54
N GLU A 41 17.60 -14.41 -7.12
CA GLU A 41 18.06 -14.25 -5.74
C GLU A 41 17.77 -12.84 -5.23
N VAL A 42 17.39 -12.77 -3.95
CA VAL A 42 17.45 -11.53 -3.15
C VAL A 42 18.73 -11.57 -2.33
N VAL A 43 19.54 -10.53 -2.46
CA VAL A 43 20.86 -10.40 -1.85
C VAL A 43 20.80 -9.31 -0.79
N ARG A 44 21.19 -9.63 0.45
CA ARG A 44 21.36 -8.68 1.54
C ARG A 44 22.83 -8.30 1.70
N PHE A 45 23.09 -7.00 1.80
CA PHE A 45 24.41 -6.45 2.01
C PHE A 45 24.65 -6.05 3.47
N ALA A 46 25.92 -5.98 3.88
CA ALA A 46 26.34 -5.62 5.23
C ALA A 46 25.89 -4.21 5.67
N ASP A 47 25.63 -3.31 4.72
CA ASP A 47 25.10 -1.97 4.98
C ASP A 47 23.57 -1.94 5.15
N GLY A 48 22.93 -3.10 5.19
CA GLY A 48 21.48 -3.25 5.28
C GLY A 48 20.76 -3.08 3.93
N GLY A 49 21.50 -2.83 2.84
CA GLY A 49 20.94 -2.76 1.51
C GLY A 49 20.46 -4.11 0.99
N PHE A 50 19.48 -4.08 0.09
CA PHE A 50 19.00 -5.25 -0.64
C PHE A 50 19.12 -5.03 -2.15
N ALA A 51 19.47 -6.08 -2.88
CA ALA A 51 19.39 -6.10 -4.35
C ALA A 51 18.90 -7.45 -4.85
N GLN A 52 18.31 -7.45 -6.04
CA GLN A 52 17.85 -8.66 -6.71
C GLN A 52 18.74 -8.98 -7.91
N ARG A 53 19.03 -10.25 -8.15
CA ARG A 53 19.77 -10.72 -9.34
C ARG A 53 19.20 -12.02 -9.85
N ARG A 54 19.41 -12.31 -11.14
CA ARG A 54 19.02 -13.56 -11.80
C ARG A 54 20.21 -14.20 -12.50
N PRO A 55 20.21 -15.52 -12.71
CA PRO A 55 21.23 -16.18 -13.52
C PRO A 55 21.30 -15.60 -14.93
N ASP A 56 22.49 -15.52 -15.52
CA ASP A 56 22.69 -15.14 -16.92
C ASP A 56 22.68 -16.34 -17.89
N GLY A 57 22.53 -17.56 -17.37
CA GLY A 57 22.58 -18.82 -18.12
C GLY A 57 24.00 -19.32 -18.44
N GLN A 58 25.04 -18.60 -18.01
CA GLN A 58 26.47 -18.90 -18.27
C GLN A 58 27.29 -18.99 -16.97
N GLY A 59 26.62 -19.10 -15.81
CA GLY A 59 27.24 -19.17 -14.49
C GLY A 59 27.51 -17.81 -13.85
N GLY A 60 27.07 -16.71 -14.47
CA GLY A 60 27.10 -15.35 -13.93
C GLY A 60 25.73 -14.84 -13.50
N TRP A 61 25.68 -13.52 -13.23
CA TRP A 61 24.51 -12.86 -12.63
C TRP A 61 24.15 -11.56 -13.36
N ILE A 62 22.87 -11.36 -13.60
CA ILE A 62 22.30 -10.10 -14.09
C ILE A 62 21.50 -9.45 -12.96
N TRP A 63 21.82 -8.20 -12.61
CA TRP A 63 21.06 -7.45 -11.60
C TRP A 63 19.66 -7.08 -12.10
N GLY A 64 18.67 -7.13 -11.21
CA GLY A 64 17.26 -6.90 -11.49
C GLY A 64 16.49 -8.18 -11.85
N LEU A 65 15.16 -8.06 -11.88
CA LEU A 65 14.22 -9.17 -12.16
C LEU A 65 13.51 -9.02 -13.51
N ASP A 66 14.07 -8.24 -14.44
CA ASP A 66 13.46 -8.05 -15.75
C ASP A 66 13.36 -9.38 -16.50
N GLY A 67 12.13 -9.74 -16.87
CA GLY A 67 11.83 -10.99 -17.59
C GLY A 67 11.73 -12.23 -16.71
N VAL A 68 11.78 -12.10 -15.37
CA VAL A 68 11.66 -13.23 -14.44
C VAL A 68 10.38 -13.10 -13.61
N PRO A 69 9.56 -14.16 -13.50
CA PRO A 69 8.37 -14.15 -12.65
C PRO A 69 8.78 -14.03 -11.19
N ARG A 70 8.09 -13.15 -10.45
CA ARG A 70 8.25 -13.07 -8.99
C ARG A 70 7.38 -14.14 -8.36
N VAL A 71 7.99 -15.01 -7.56
CA VAL A 71 7.33 -16.12 -6.88
C VAL A 71 7.43 -15.94 -5.37
N LEU A 72 6.66 -16.72 -4.63
CA LEU A 72 6.75 -16.81 -3.18
C LEU A 72 8.11 -17.39 -2.76
N TYR A 73 8.67 -16.87 -1.66
CA TYR A 73 9.90 -17.42 -1.10
C TYR A 73 9.62 -18.83 -0.54
N ARG A 74 10.54 -19.79 -0.77
CA ARG A 74 10.36 -21.21 -0.41
C ARG A 74 9.16 -21.90 -1.09
N LEU A 75 8.85 -21.52 -2.34
CA LEU A 75 7.70 -22.06 -3.08
C LEU A 75 7.69 -23.61 -3.18
N PRO A 76 8.79 -24.30 -3.55
CA PRO A 76 8.82 -25.78 -3.54
C PRO A 76 8.44 -26.37 -2.19
N GLU A 77 9.00 -25.83 -1.10
CA GLU A 77 8.74 -26.33 0.24
C GLU A 77 7.32 -26.05 0.70
N LEU A 78 6.74 -24.91 0.31
CA LEU A 78 5.33 -24.60 0.54
C LEU A 78 4.41 -25.59 -0.19
N LEU A 79 4.71 -25.92 -1.45
CA LEU A 79 3.95 -26.88 -2.23
C LEU A 79 4.06 -28.32 -1.68
N ALA A 80 5.23 -28.69 -1.16
CA ALA A 80 5.47 -30.00 -0.56
C ALA A 80 4.88 -30.14 0.87
N ALA A 81 4.66 -29.03 1.57
CA ALA A 81 4.09 -29.04 2.91
C ALA A 81 2.63 -29.50 2.94
N ASP A 82 2.23 -30.17 4.03
CA ASP A 82 0.86 -30.63 4.27
C ASP A 82 -0.17 -29.53 3.96
N PRO A 83 -1.13 -29.76 3.04
CA PRO A 83 -2.21 -28.81 2.73
C PRO A 83 -2.97 -28.28 3.94
N ALA A 84 -3.07 -29.06 5.02
CA ALA A 84 -3.75 -28.65 6.25
C ALA A 84 -2.88 -27.79 7.19
N ALA A 85 -1.56 -27.77 7.00
CA ALA A 85 -0.65 -27.00 7.84
C ALA A 85 -0.94 -25.49 7.74
N LEU A 86 -0.84 -24.81 8.89
CA LEU A 86 -0.91 -23.35 8.96
C LEU A 86 0.32 -22.74 8.27
N VAL A 87 0.08 -21.85 7.30
CA VAL A 87 1.10 -21.12 6.57
C VAL A 87 1.28 -19.74 7.18
N TRP A 88 2.52 -19.43 7.56
CA TRP A 88 2.92 -18.15 8.13
C TRP A 88 3.43 -17.22 7.03
N ILE A 89 2.80 -16.06 6.90
CA ILE A 89 3.26 -14.99 6.02
C ILE A 89 3.89 -13.90 6.88
N VAL A 90 5.18 -13.67 6.68
CA VAL A 90 5.98 -12.65 7.36
C VAL A 90 6.58 -11.68 6.33
N GLU A 91 7.06 -10.51 6.76
CA GLU A 91 7.45 -9.45 5.82
C GLU A 91 8.73 -9.74 5.02
N GLY A 92 9.72 -10.43 5.62
CA GLY A 92 11.05 -10.61 5.03
C GLY A 92 11.59 -12.04 5.06
N GLU A 93 12.56 -12.33 4.18
CA GLU A 93 13.13 -13.67 4.03
C GLU A 93 13.86 -14.16 5.30
N LYS A 94 14.50 -13.27 6.06
CA LYS A 94 15.11 -13.60 7.37
C LYS A 94 14.06 -14.14 8.35
N ASP A 95 12.90 -13.49 8.41
CA ASP A 95 11.82 -13.91 9.30
C ASP A 95 11.24 -15.26 8.86
N VAL A 96 11.12 -15.48 7.54
CA VAL A 96 10.71 -16.77 7.00
C VAL A 96 11.66 -17.87 7.44
N ASP A 97 12.96 -17.68 7.27
CA ASP A 97 13.97 -18.67 7.66
C ASP A 97 13.91 -18.96 9.18
N ASN A 98 13.76 -17.91 9.99
CA ASN A 98 13.64 -18.02 11.44
C ASN A 98 12.38 -18.80 11.88
N VAL A 99 11.23 -18.53 11.28
CA VAL A 99 9.98 -19.27 11.55
C VAL A 99 10.08 -20.71 11.05
N CYS A 100 10.71 -20.95 9.90
CA CYS A 100 10.95 -22.30 9.37
C CYS A 100 11.88 -23.12 10.28
N ASN A 101 12.88 -22.49 10.91
CA ASN A 101 13.77 -23.14 11.86
C ASN A 101 13.05 -23.65 13.12
N LEU A 102 11.83 -23.17 13.39
CA LEU A 102 10.95 -23.70 14.44
C LEU A 102 10.06 -24.87 13.96
N GLY A 103 10.23 -25.33 12.72
CA GLY A 103 9.42 -26.39 12.13
C GLY A 103 8.01 -25.94 11.72
N LEU A 104 7.84 -24.65 11.40
CA LEU A 104 6.61 -24.08 10.87
C LEU A 104 6.75 -23.83 9.36
N VAL A 105 5.62 -23.81 8.64
CA VAL A 105 5.61 -23.52 7.20
C VAL A 105 5.48 -22.01 7.02
N ALA A 106 6.46 -21.36 6.42
CA ALA A 106 6.45 -19.90 6.24
C ALA A 106 6.86 -19.47 4.82
N THR A 107 6.36 -18.32 4.40
CA THR A 107 6.69 -17.69 3.11
C THR A 107 6.57 -16.16 3.17
N CYS A 108 7.09 -15.47 2.16
CA CYS A 108 6.94 -14.03 1.94
C CYS A 108 7.04 -13.68 0.45
N ASN A 109 6.71 -12.43 0.09
CA ASN A 109 6.95 -11.91 -1.25
C ASN A 109 8.36 -11.28 -1.36
N PRO A 110 8.97 -11.27 -2.55
CA PRO A 110 10.23 -10.58 -2.76
C PRO A 110 10.08 -9.06 -2.67
N GLY A 111 11.09 -8.40 -2.10
CA GLY A 111 11.20 -6.94 -2.08
C GLY A 111 10.42 -6.24 -0.97
N GLY A 112 9.99 -6.98 0.05
CA GLY A 112 9.41 -6.46 1.29
C GLY A 112 7.99 -5.90 1.15
N ALA A 113 7.58 -5.10 2.14
CA ALA A 113 6.21 -4.60 2.24
C ALA A 113 5.69 -3.88 0.98
N LEU A 114 4.39 -4.04 0.75
CA LEU A 114 3.62 -3.43 -0.35
C LEU A 114 4.03 -3.91 -1.76
N LYS A 115 4.78 -5.02 -1.87
CA LYS A 115 5.17 -5.63 -3.15
C LYS A 115 4.44 -6.93 -3.48
N TRP A 116 3.50 -7.38 -2.66
CA TRP A 116 2.70 -8.60 -2.91
C TRP A 116 2.05 -8.61 -4.30
N GLY A 117 1.43 -7.51 -4.72
CA GLY A 117 0.80 -7.40 -6.05
C GLY A 117 1.77 -7.46 -7.24
N LEU A 118 3.07 -7.63 -7.01
CA LEU A 118 4.06 -7.88 -8.06
C LEU A 118 4.37 -9.36 -8.27
N LEU A 119 3.86 -10.25 -7.39
CA LEU A 119 3.91 -11.69 -7.59
C LEU A 119 3.23 -12.05 -8.91
N ALA A 120 3.85 -12.98 -9.64
CA ALA A 120 3.25 -13.57 -10.83
C ALA A 120 2.15 -14.56 -10.45
N ASP A 121 2.32 -15.25 -9.32
CA ASP A 121 1.43 -16.29 -8.83
C ASP A 121 1.54 -16.41 -7.30
N ASP A 122 0.39 -16.50 -6.62
CA ASP A 122 0.23 -16.79 -5.20
C ASP A 122 -0.78 -17.93 -4.94
N THR A 123 -1.15 -18.70 -5.97
CA THR A 123 -2.13 -19.80 -5.91
C THR A 123 -1.71 -20.94 -4.99
N ALA A 124 -0.42 -21.07 -4.66
CA ALA A 124 0.07 -22.02 -3.66
C ALA A 124 -0.58 -21.84 -2.26
N LEU A 125 -1.20 -20.68 -2.01
CA LEU A 125 -1.91 -20.33 -0.78
C LEU A 125 -3.43 -20.60 -0.86
N GLU A 126 -3.96 -20.99 -2.02
CA GLU A 126 -5.38 -21.31 -2.19
C GLU A 126 -5.76 -22.54 -1.35
N GLY A 127 -6.88 -22.44 -0.63
CA GLY A 127 -7.35 -23.50 0.27
C GLY A 127 -6.48 -23.75 1.50
N ARG A 128 -5.44 -22.93 1.76
CA ARG A 128 -4.58 -23.05 2.96
C ARG A 128 -5.14 -22.25 4.13
N ASN A 129 -4.80 -22.65 5.36
CA ASN A 129 -4.95 -21.80 6.53
C ASN A 129 -3.75 -20.85 6.59
N VAL A 130 -3.99 -19.54 6.68
CA VAL A 130 -2.94 -18.53 6.61
C VAL A 130 -2.97 -17.61 7.82
N VAL A 131 -1.81 -17.37 8.43
CA VAL A 131 -1.59 -16.31 9.42
C VAL A 131 -0.56 -15.32 8.89
N ILE A 132 -0.93 -14.04 8.88
CA ILE A 132 -0.08 -12.94 8.45
C ILE A 132 0.43 -12.23 9.71
N VAL A 133 1.75 -12.20 9.89
CA VAL A 133 2.39 -11.46 10.96
C VAL A 133 2.80 -10.09 10.43
N ALA A 134 2.15 -9.05 10.94
CA ALA A 134 2.45 -7.68 10.57
C ALA A 134 3.60 -7.12 11.41
N ASP A 135 4.57 -6.45 10.76
CA ASP A 135 5.52 -5.59 11.44
C ASP A 135 4.76 -4.45 12.15
N LYS A 136 5.23 -4.06 13.35
CA LYS A 136 4.58 -3.04 14.20
C LYS A 136 4.77 -1.60 13.74
N ASP A 137 4.76 -1.35 12.43
CA ASP A 137 4.77 -0.03 11.85
C ASP A 137 3.61 0.17 10.85
N GLN A 138 3.44 1.40 10.36
CA GLN A 138 2.33 1.70 9.46
C GLN A 138 2.45 0.95 8.13
N GLN A 139 3.68 0.73 7.65
CA GLN A 139 3.91 0.09 6.36
C GLN A 139 3.66 -1.42 6.46
N GLY A 140 4.11 -2.06 7.54
CA GLY A 140 3.84 -3.45 7.88
C GLY A 140 2.34 -3.75 8.01
N ARG A 141 1.61 -2.92 8.77
CA ARG A 141 0.13 -3.04 8.87
C ARG A 141 -0.57 -2.91 7.53
N MET A 142 -0.18 -1.91 6.73
CA MET A 142 -0.74 -1.72 5.38
C MET A 142 -0.42 -2.88 4.45
N HIS A 143 0.76 -3.49 4.62
CA HIS A 143 1.16 -4.65 3.86
C HIS A 143 0.33 -5.87 4.25
N ALA A 144 0.23 -6.18 5.54
CA ALA A 144 -0.56 -7.30 6.03
C ALA A 144 -2.03 -7.22 5.60
N GLU A 145 -2.61 -6.02 5.66
CA GLU A 145 -3.97 -5.76 5.17
C GLU A 145 -4.11 -5.98 3.65
N ASP A 146 -3.13 -5.56 2.84
CA ASP A 146 -3.13 -5.81 1.39
C ASP A 146 -3.06 -7.32 1.09
N VAL A 147 -2.24 -8.07 1.83
CA VAL A 147 -2.13 -9.53 1.68
C VAL A 147 -3.44 -10.20 2.09
N ALA A 148 -3.99 -9.82 3.24
CA ALA A 148 -5.23 -10.38 3.76
C ALA A 148 -6.40 -10.19 2.79
N GLN A 149 -6.55 -8.98 2.24
CA GLN A 149 -7.57 -8.68 1.23
C GLN A 149 -7.43 -9.52 -0.05
N ARG A 150 -6.21 -9.82 -0.49
CA ARG A 150 -5.96 -10.62 -1.70
C ARG A 150 -6.20 -12.11 -1.51
N LEU A 151 -5.95 -12.60 -0.30
CA LEU A 151 -6.13 -14.01 0.05
C LEU A 151 -7.55 -14.33 0.53
N HIS A 152 -8.31 -13.33 0.98
CA HIS A 152 -9.68 -13.54 1.42
C HIS A 152 -10.57 -14.12 0.32
N GLY A 153 -11.25 -15.22 0.63
CA GLY A 153 -12.08 -15.97 -0.31
C GLY A 153 -11.30 -16.92 -1.23
N ARG A 154 -9.97 -16.92 -1.18
CA ARG A 154 -9.07 -17.84 -1.90
C ARG A 154 -8.38 -18.82 -0.95
N ALA A 155 -7.84 -18.31 0.15
CA ALA A 155 -7.38 -19.12 1.28
C ALA A 155 -8.57 -19.68 2.07
N LEU A 156 -8.36 -20.79 2.79
CA LEU A 156 -9.37 -21.41 3.65
C LEU A 156 -9.68 -20.55 4.87
N SER A 157 -8.63 -19.99 5.48
CA SER A 157 -8.72 -19.01 6.56
C SER A 157 -7.60 -17.99 6.43
N VAL A 158 -7.87 -16.76 6.87
CA VAL A 158 -6.90 -15.67 6.92
C VAL A 158 -6.97 -15.06 8.30
N LYS A 159 -5.84 -15.00 8.99
CA LYS A 159 -5.68 -14.27 10.25
C LYS A 159 -4.58 -13.23 10.11
N VAL A 160 -4.72 -12.12 10.82
CA VAL A 160 -3.69 -11.07 10.88
C VAL A 160 -3.35 -10.82 12.35
N MET A 161 -2.07 -10.82 12.68
CA MET A 161 -1.59 -10.58 14.04
C MET A 161 -0.32 -9.74 14.08
N GLU A 162 -0.12 -9.05 15.18
CA GLU A 162 1.17 -8.47 15.58
C GLU A 162 1.71 -9.31 16.74
N LEU A 163 3.01 -9.59 16.76
CA LEU A 163 3.62 -10.32 17.88
C LEU A 163 3.66 -9.45 19.13
N PRO A 164 3.49 -9.98 20.34
CA PRO A 164 3.58 -9.17 21.56
C PRO A 164 5.00 -8.63 21.77
N ASP A 165 5.14 -7.60 22.61
CA ASP A 165 6.46 -7.21 23.09
C ASP A 165 7.09 -8.34 23.91
N GLY A 166 8.43 -8.38 23.96
CA GLY A 166 9.17 -9.47 24.60
C GLY A 166 8.95 -9.54 26.11
N ALA A 167 9.39 -10.64 26.74
CA ALA A 167 9.17 -10.95 28.16
C ALA A 167 9.58 -9.84 29.16
N ASN A 168 10.45 -8.91 28.75
CA ASN A 168 10.95 -7.79 29.57
C ASN A 168 10.37 -6.42 29.16
N GLY A 169 9.30 -6.39 28.36
CA GLY A 169 8.78 -5.16 27.78
C GLY A 169 9.66 -4.58 26.66
N CYS A 170 10.58 -5.39 26.13
CA CYS A 170 11.36 -5.02 24.96
C CYS A 170 10.43 -4.89 23.75
N ALA A 171 10.44 -3.71 23.12
CA ALA A 171 9.66 -3.47 21.91
C ALA A 171 10.10 -4.45 20.82
N VAL A 172 9.13 -5.16 20.26
CA VAL A 172 9.34 -6.12 19.16
C VAL A 172 8.82 -5.49 17.88
N LYS A 173 9.66 -5.37 16.84
CA LYS A 173 9.23 -4.83 15.54
C LYS A 173 8.64 -5.91 14.65
N ASP A 174 9.29 -7.06 14.59
CA ASP A 174 9.06 -8.14 13.64
C ASP A 174 9.27 -9.53 14.29
N ALA A 175 9.16 -10.60 13.50
CA ALA A 175 9.32 -11.97 13.99
C ALA A 175 10.74 -12.29 14.46
N SER A 176 11.76 -11.74 13.79
CA SER A 176 13.15 -11.87 14.22
C SER A 176 13.36 -11.23 15.59
N ASP A 177 12.90 -10.00 15.79
CA ASP A 177 13.02 -9.30 17.08
C ASP A 177 12.32 -10.06 18.20
N TRP A 178 11.16 -10.67 17.90
CA TRP A 178 10.46 -11.50 18.87
C TRP A 178 11.32 -12.70 19.28
N LEU A 179 11.85 -13.45 18.32
CA LEU A 179 12.69 -14.62 18.63
C LEU A 179 13.97 -14.24 19.37
N ASP A 180 14.61 -13.14 18.98
CA ASP A 180 15.81 -12.62 19.63
C ASP A 180 15.52 -12.21 21.09
N ALA A 181 14.32 -11.68 21.38
CA ALA A 181 13.90 -11.32 22.74
C ALA A 181 13.70 -12.54 23.66
N TYR A 182 13.53 -13.75 23.12
CA TYR A 182 13.38 -14.99 23.86
C TYR A 182 14.57 -15.94 23.66
N ASN A 183 15.74 -15.41 23.26
CA ASN A 183 16.95 -16.20 23.07
C ASN A 183 17.28 -17.05 24.32
N GLY A 184 17.53 -18.34 24.12
CA GLY A 184 17.71 -19.33 25.20
C GLY A 184 16.44 -20.11 25.57
N THR A 185 15.28 -19.73 25.04
CA THR A 185 14.05 -20.53 25.14
C THR A 185 14.12 -21.72 24.18
N PRO A 186 13.70 -22.93 24.60
CA PRO A 186 13.61 -24.09 23.71
C PRO A 186 12.74 -23.80 22.46
N ALA A 187 13.20 -24.26 21.30
CA ALA A 187 12.53 -23.99 20.01
C ALA A 187 11.08 -24.53 19.95
N ASP A 188 10.81 -25.65 20.61
CA ASP A 188 9.48 -26.24 20.76
C ASP A 188 8.55 -25.35 21.59
N ALA A 189 9.05 -24.71 22.64
CA ALA A 189 8.30 -23.74 23.43
C ALA A 189 7.99 -22.46 22.64
N LEU A 190 8.95 -21.95 21.85
CA LEU A 190 8.73 -20.81 20.95
C LEU A 190 7.70 -21.13 19.87
N ARG A 191 7.83 -22.31 19.25
CA ARG A 191 6.87 -22.83 18.29
C ARG A 191 5.47 -22.92 18.88
N ALA A 192 5.32 -23.51 20.06
CA ALA A 192 4.05 -23.65 20.74
C ALA A 192 3.42 -22.28 21.06
N ALA A 193 4.23 -21.31 21.51
CA ALA A 193 3.78 -19.95 21.77
C ALA A 193 3.26 -19.25 20.50
N LEU A 194 3.99 -19.34 19.38
CA LEU A 194 3.53 -18.79 18.10
C LEU A 194 2.20 -19.43 17.67
N VAL A 195 2.13 -20.76 17.66
CA VAL A 195 0.91 -21.49 17.28
C VAL A 195 -0.28 -21.08 18.16
N ALA A 196 -0.10 -21.00 19.48
CA ALA A 196 -1.15 -20.57 20.40
C ALA A 196 -1.64 -19.14 20.11
N MET A 197 -0.73 -18.22 19.75
CA MET A 197 -1.10 -16.85 19.36
C MET A 197 -1.91 -16.84 18.06
N ALA A 198 -1.49 -17.63 17.05
CA ALA A 198 -2.22 -17.73 15.79
C ALA A 198 -3.60 -18.40 15.95
N GLU A 199 -3.71 -19.40 16.82
CA GLU A 199 -4.99 -20.03 17.16
C GLU A 199 -5.93 -19.05 17.86
N GLY A 200 -5.42 -18.25 18.81
CA GLY A 200 -6.17 -17.22 19.52
C GLY A 200 -6.49 -15.97 18.71
N ALA A 201 -5.78 -15.73 17.59
CA ALA A 201 -6.05 -14.59 16.72
C ALA A 201 -7.42 -14.75 16.04
N PRO A 202 -8.22 -13.66 15.95
CA PRO A 202 -9.51 -13.70 15.27
C PRO A 202 -9.31 -13.91 13.76
N GLU A 203 -10.29 -14.56 13.13
CA GLU A 203 -10.39 -14.61 11.68
C GLU A 203 -10.44 -13.17 11.14
N TRP A 204 -9.56 -12.85 10.20
CA TRP A 204 -9.62 -11.60 9.49
C TRP A 204 -10.84 -11.62 8.57
N LEU A 205 -11.68 -10.61 8.72
CA LEU A 205 -12.80 -10.37 7.85
C LEU A 205 -12.63 -9.00 7.22
N PRO A 206 -12.97 -8.83 5.93
CA PRO A 206 -13.04 -7.51 5.35
C PRO A 206 -14.09 -6.73 6.16
N ASP A 207 -13.74 -5.51 6.54
CA ASP A 207 -14.64 -4.66 7.30
C ASP A 207 -15.96 -4.51 6.50
N ARG A 208 -17.05 -5.12 7.00
CA ARG A 208 -18.35 -5.15 6.29
C ARG A 208 -19.03 -3.77 6.23
N GLY A 209 -18.38 -2.72 6.75
CA GLY A 209 -18.71 -1.31 6.54
C GLY A 209 -17.90 -0.60 5.43
N ALA A 210 -16.93 -1.28 4.81
CA ALA A 210 -16.06 -0.75 3.77
C ALA A 210 -16.15 -1.62 2.51
N GLY A 211 -16.99 -1.21 1.56
CA GLY A 211 -17.06 -1.82 0.23
C GLY A 211 -15.66 -2.00 -0.36
N GLY A 212 -15.41 -3.20 -0.89
CA GLY A 212 -14.08 -3.68 -1.29
C GLY A 212 -13.23 -2.63 -2.01
N GLN A 213 -11.98 -2.51 -1.57
CA GLN A 213 -10.95 -1.75 -2.27
C GLN A 213 -10.67 -2.39 -3.63
N THR A 214 -11.44 -2.01 -4.65
CA THR A 214 -10.95 -2.09 -6.02
C THR A 214 -9.82 -1.07 -6.14
N ARG A 215 -8.56 -1.52 -6.05
CA ARG A 215 -7.42 -0.69 -6.45
C ARG A 215 -7.47 -0.49 -7.96
N LEU A 216 -8.04 0.61 -8.38
CA LEU A 216 -7.97 1.10 -9.76
C LEU A 216 -6.54 1.63 -10.03
N TYR A 217 -5.77 0.89 -10.83
CA TYR A 217 -4.44 1.31 -11.30
C TYR A 217 -4.60 2.41 -12.38
N VAL A 218 -4.06 3.60 -12.12
CA VAL A 218 -3.85 4.63 -13.16
C VAL A 218 -2.40 4.56 -13.60
N GLY A 219 -2.14 3.78 -14.64
CA GLY A 219 -0.79 3.71 -15.22
C GLY A 219 -0.68 2.73 -16.38
N GLY A 220 -0.74 3.26 -17.60
CA GLY A 220 -0.09 2.70 -18.80
C GLY A 220 -0.64 1.38 -19.34
N LYS A 221 -1.32 1.45 -20.50
CA LYS A 221 -1.75 0.30 -21.32
C LYS A 221 -0.79 -0.91 -21.25
N LYS A 222 -1.34 -2.08 -20.89
CA LYS A 222 -1.09 -3.34 -21.59
C LYS A 222 -2.42 -3.85 -22.15
N ARG A 223 -2.38 -4.35 -23.38
CA ARG A 223 -3.52 -4.96 -24.09
C ARG A 223 -3.86 -6.32 -23.45
N GLY A 224 -5.16 -6.54 -23.26
CA GLY A 224 -5.74 -7.85 -22.93
C GLY A 224 -5.91 -8.05 -21.42
N GLU A 225 -7.15 -8.28 -20.99
CA GLU A 225 -7.52 -8.85 -19.68
C GLU A 225 -7.58 -7.92 -18.45
N GLY A 226 -8.00 -6.67 -18.63
CA GLY A 226 -8.52 -5.84 -17.54
C GLY A 226 -9.68 -4.97 -18.01
N GLU A 227 -10.70 -4.76 -17.16
CA GLU A 227 -11.71 -3.74 -17.43
C GLU A 227 -11.03 -2.37 -17.61
N ASP A 228 -11.44 -1.62 -18.63
CA ASP A 228 -10.96 -0.26 -18.86
C ASP A 228 -11.28 0.60 -17.63
N PHE A 229 -10.25 1.13 -16.96
CA PHE A 229 -10.36 2.01 -15.79
C PHE A 229 -11.44 3.07 -15.99
N LEU A 230 -11.52 3.66 -17.20
CA LEU A 230 -12.51 4.70 -17.49
C LEU A 230 -13.92 4.13 -17.58
N ALA A 231 -14.10 2.97 -18.18
CA ALA A 231 -15.40 2.29 -18.25
C ALA A 231 -15.89 1.84 -16.87
N THR A 232 -14.98 1.40 -15.98
CA THR A 232 -15.33 1.06 -14.60
C THR A 232 -15.73 2.33 -13.82
N VAL A 233 -15.01 3.44 -13.97
CA VAL A 233 -15.35 4.69 -13.30
C VAL A 233 -16.67 5.28 -13.83
N GLU A 234 -16.91 5.25 -15.14
CA GLU A 234 -18.18 5.72 -15.74
C GLU A 234 -19.36 4.88 -15.23
N ARG A 235 -19.24 3.54 -15.20
CA ARG A 235 -20.27 2.65 -14.64
C ARG A 235 -20.54 2.92 -13.15
N LEU A 236 -19.51 3.17 -12.35
CA LEU A 236 -19.65 3.49 -10.93
C LEU A 236 -20.27 4.88 -10.72
N ALA A 237 -19.93 5.85 -11.56
CA ALA A 237 -20.53 7.17 -11.54
C ALA A 237 -22.02 7.13 -11.90
N ASP A 238 -22.41 6.30 -12.87
CA ASP A 238 -23.82 6.07 -13.23
C ASP A 238 -24.58 5.37 -12.10
N ARG A 239 -23.95 4.40 -11.42
CA ARG A 239 -24.54 3.69 -10.29
C ARG A 239 -24.73 4.55 -9.04
N TRP A 240 -23.79 5.44 -8.72
CA TRP A 240 -23.83 6.26 -7.51
C TRP A 240 -24.41 7.65 -7.72
N GLY A 241 -24.66 8.03 -8.97
CA GLY A 241 -25.02 9.38 -9.35
C GLY A 241 -23.82 10.34 -9.27
N THR A 242 -23.72 11.25 -10.23
CA THR A 242 -22.77 12.36 -10.16
C THR A 242 -23.37 13.52 -9.34
N PRO A 243 -22.56 14.31 -8.61
CA PRO A 243 -23.06 15.48 -7.88
C PRO A 243 -23.73 16.46 -8.83
N GLU A 244 -24.80 17.14 -8.39
CA GLU A 244 -25.49 18.18 -9.17
C GLU A 244 -24.52 19.26 -9.69
N ALA A 245 -23.49 19.59 -8.90
CA ALA A 245 -22.43 20.51 -9.30
C ALA A 245 -21.62 20.02 -10.52
N ALA A 246 -21.44 18.70 -10.68
CA ALA A 246 -20.77 18.10 -11.84
C ALA A 246 -21.66 18.13 -13.09
N GLN A 247 -22.98 18.05 -12.93
CA GLN A 247 -23.95 18.07 -14.04
C GLN A 247 -24.07 19.45 -14.71
N ARG A 248 -23.62 20.52 -14.04
CA ARG A 248 -23.62 21.90 -14.53
C ARG A 248 -22.57 22.19 -15.60
N TYR A 249 -21.59 21.31 -15.79
CA TYR A 249 -20.54 21.54 -16.78
C TYR A 249 -20.97 21.10 -18.18
N GLU A 250 -21.02 22.02 -19.13
CA GLU A 250 -21.29 21.69 -20.54
C GLU A 250 -20.14 20.87 -21.16
N CYS A 251 -18.91 21.06 -20.69
CA CYS A 251 -17.73 20.34 -21.19
C CYS A 251 -17.69 18.88 -20.69
N GLU A 252 -17.75 17.92 -21.63
CA GLU A 252 -17.69 16.47 -21.36
C GLU A 252 -16.44 16.06 -20.56
N ALA A 253 -15.27 16.65 -20.87
CA ALA A 253 -14.04 16.35 -20.14
C ALA A 253 -14.09 16.83 -18.67
N MET A 254 -14.81 17.93 -18.38
CA MET A 254 -15.01 18.41 -17.01
C MET A 254 -16.00 17.51 -16.26
N ARG A 255 -17.10 17.11 -16.91
CA ARG A 255 -18.05 16.14 -16.35
C ARG A 255 -17.37 14.83 -15.97
N ARG A 256 -16.55 14.28 -16.90
CA ARG A 256 -15.75 13.08 -16.64
C ARG A 256 -14.82 13.25 -15.45
N LEU A 257 -14.06 14.35 -15.39
CA LEU A 257 -13.12 14.56 -14.30
C LEU A 257 -13.82 14.76 -12.95
N ALA A 258 -14.97 15.43 -12.92
CA ALA A 258 -15.79 15.58 -11.72
C ALA A 258 -16.39 14.25 -11.25
N ALA A 259 -16.85 13.40 -12.18
CA ALA A 259 -17.33 12.06 -11.90
C ALA A 259 -16.23 11.17 -11.32
N ILE A 260 -15.01 11.21 -11.90
CA ILE A 260 -13.85 10.49 -11.38
C ILE A 260 -13.51 10.93 -9.96
N LEU A 261 -13.46 12.24 -9.70
CA LEU A 261 -13.20 12.77 -8.36
C LEU A 261 -14.26 12.34 -7.34
N TRP A 262 -15.53 12.29 -7.76
CA TRP A 262 -16.63 11.83 -6.92
C TRP A 262 -16.53 10.34 -6.59
N VAL A 263 -16.34 9.49 -7.60
CA VAL A 263 -16.18 8.04 -7.43
C VAL A 263 -14.99 7.75 -6.50
N LEU A 264 -13.86 8.44 -6.68
CA LEU A 264 -12.70 8.34 -5.80
C LEU A 264 -13.00 8.80 -4.36
N ALA A 265 -13.81 9.85 -4.18
CA ALA A 265 -14.23 10.29 -2.86
C ALA A 265 -15.14 9.26 -2.17
N VAL A 266 -16.11 8.70 -2.90
CA VAL A 266 -17.04 7.68 -2.41
C VAL A 266 -16.29 6.41 -2.00
N LEU A 267 -15.38 5.93 -2.85
CA LEU A 267 -14.51 4.77 -2.56
C LEU A 267 -13.65 4.94 -1.32
N ARG A 268 -13.38 6.19 -0.91
CA ARG A 268 -12.60 6.51 0.30
C ARG A 268 -13.48 6.86 1.49
N GLY A 269 -14.76 6.51 1.47
CA GLY A 269 -15.69 6.83 2.56
C GLY A 269 -15.86 8.33 2.76
N LYS A 270 -15.82 9.11 1.67
CA LYS A 270 -15.85 10.59 1.66
C LYS A 270 -14.67 11.25 2.39
N GLN A 271 -13.63 10.48 2.71
CA GLN A 271 -12.41 11.02 3.32
C GLN A 271 -11.60 11.79 2.29
N PRO A 272 -10.87 12.84 2.71
CA PRO A 272 -10.08 13.61 1.78
C PRO A 272 -8.91 12.83 1.19
N PHE A 273 -8.61 13.10 -0.07
CA PHE A 273 -7.48 12.49 -0.77
C PHE A 273 -6.78 13.51 -1.65
N TRP A 274 -5.52 13.24 -1.94
CA TRP A 274 -4.68 14.08 -2.77
C TRP A 274 -4.63 13.57 -4.20
N LEU A 275 -5.06 14.39 -5.16
CA LEU A 275 -4.85 14.14 -6.59
C LEU A 275 -3.92 15.20 -7.17
N SER A 276 -2.90 14.76 -7.92
CA SER A 276 -2.01 15.69 -8.61
C SER A 276 -2.61 16.15 -9.94
N VAL A 277 -2.41 17.41 -10.29
CA VAL A 277 -2.82 17.94 -11.62
C VAL A 277 -2.14 17.20 -12.78
N TRP A 278 -1.00 16.55 -12.52
CA TRP A 278 -0.25 15.78 -13.51
C TRP A 278 -0.94 14.47 -13.84
N ASP A 279 -1.61 13.88 -12.85
CA ASP A 279 -2.37 12.63 -13.00
C ASP A 279 -3.79 12.90 -13.51
N ALA A 280 -4.35 14.08 -13.23
CA ALA A 280 -5.71 14.46 -13.61
C ALA A 280 -5.94 14.72 -15.10
N GLY A 281 -4.95 15.26 -15.81
CA GLY A 281 -5.06 15.56 -17.25
C GLY A 281 -5.26 14.31 -18.12
N PRO A 282 -4.38 13.30 -18.01
CA PRO A 282 -4.51 12.05 -18.75
C PRO A 282 -5.85 11.32 -18.52
N LEU A 283 -6.42 11.42 -17.32
CA LEU A 283 -7.69 10.79 -16.94
C LEU A 283 -8.91 11.30 -17.72
N CYS A 284 -8.81 12.46 -18.37
CA CYS A 284 -9.89 13.04 -19.18
C CYS A 284 -9.46 13.32 -20.63
N GLY A 285 -8.35 12.72 -21.08
CA GLY A 285 -7.83 12.90 -22.44
C GLY A 285 -7.35 14.32 -22.74
N ARG A 286 -7.02 15.12 -21.71
CA ARG A 286 -6.63 16.54 -21.85
C ARG A 286 -5.22 16.80 -21.31
N GLY A 287 -4.64 17.92 -21.76
CA GLY A 287 -3.30 18.34 -21.37
C GLY A 287 -3.22 18.90 -19.94
N ARG A 288 -2.01 18.95 -19.40
CA ARG A 288 -1.70 19.37 -18.02
C ARG A 288 -2.13 20.82 -17.72
N THR A 289 -2.01 21.71 -18.70
CA THR A 289 -2.41 23.12 -18.61
C THR A 289 -3.92 23.30 -18.51
N TRP A 290 -4.68 22.40 -19.13
CA TRP A 290 -6.14 22.37 -19.07
C TRP A 290 -6.61 21.91 -17.68
N ALA A 291 -6.05 20.82 -17.14
CA ALA A 291 -6.40 20.32 -15.80
C ALA A 291 -6.12 21.36 -14.70
N ALA A 292 -5.04 22.14 -14.84
CA ALA A 292 -4.70 23.24 -13.95
C ALA A 292 -5.76 24.37 -13.93
N ARG A 293 -6.44 24.63 -15.05
CA ARG A 293 -7.49 25.65 -15.17
C ARG A 293 -8.82 25.13 -14.59
N VAL A 294 -9.16 23.88 -14.91
CA VAL A 294 -10.37 23.21 -14.43
C VAL A 294 -10.40 23.08 -12.91
N PHE A 295 -9.26 22.77 -12.27
CA PHE A 295 -9.21 22.68 -10.80
C PHE A 295 -9.44 24.03 -10.11
N LYS A 296 -9.16 25.15 -10.78
CA LYS A 296 -9.51 26.47 -10.26
C LYS A 296 -11.03 26.64 -10.25
N GLN A 297 -11.68 26.29 -11.36
CA GLN A 297 -13.14 26.33 -11.50
C GLN A 297 -13.83 25.39 -10.50
N PHE A 298 -13.35 24.16 -10.35
CA PHE A 298 -13.90 23.19 -9.37
C PHE A 298 -13.74 23.65 -7.91
N MET A 299 -12.77 24.52 -7.61
CA MET A 299 -12.69 25.15 -6.30
C MET A 299 -13.73 26.26 -6.11
N GLU A 300 -13.92 27.09 -7.13
CA GLU A 300 -14.92 28.15 -7.14
C GLU A 300 -16.35 27.55 -7.02
N ASP A 301 -16.57 26.38 -7.62
CA ASP A 301 -17.84 25.65 -7.59
C ASP A 301 -17.99 24.70 -6.37
N GLY A 302 -17.00 24.65 -5.47
CA GLY A 302 -17.07 23.90 -4.22
C GLY A 302 -16.86 22.38 -4.29
N LEU A 303 -16.52 21.82 -5.47
CA LEU A 303 -16.20 20.39 -5.65
C LEU A 303 -14.84 19.99 -5.02
N ILE A 304 -13.93 20.96 -4.93
CA ILE A 304 -12.61 20.82 -4.34
C ILE A 304 -12.44 21.98 -3.37
N ARG A 305 -11.86 21.81 -2.18
CA ARG A 305 -11.67 22.95 -1.27
C ARG A 305 -10.24 23.42 -0.99
N ARG A 306 -9.20 22.75 -1.49
CA ARG A 306 -7.82 23.26 -1.34
C ARG A 306 -6.88 22.79 -2.43
N VAL A 307 -6.03 23.71 -2.92
CA VAL A 307 -4.87 23.40 -3.75
C VAL A 307 -3.59 23.87 -3.05
N ARG A 308 -2.68 22.94 -2.75
CA ARG A 308 -1.36 23.26 -2.18
C ARG A 308 -0.31 23.33 -3.30
N LYS A 309 0.45 24.42 -3.38
CA LYS A 309 1.65 24.52 -4.24
C LYS A 309 2.88 24.11 -3.43
N ASN A 310 3.60 23.11 -3.91
CA ASN A 310 4.87 22.73 -3.29
C ASN A 310 6.01 23.62 -3.85
N ARG A 311 6.62 24.47 -3.02
CA ARG A 311 7.81 25.27 -3.38
C ARG A 311 9.06 24.49 -2.94
N GLY A 312 9.69 23.76 -3.86
CA GLY A 312 10.91 23.00 -3.54
C GLY A 312 11.31 21.91 -4.53
N ARG A 313 10.45 21.53 -5.49
CA ARG A 313 10.82 20.68 -6.63
C ARG A 313 10.51 21.44 -7.92
N LYS A 314 11.33 21.27 -8.96
CA LYS A 314 11.19 21.94 -10.28
C LYS A 314 9.84 21.69 -11.00
N GLU A 315 8.93 20.94 -10.40
CA GLU A 315 7.59 20.68 -10.91
C GLU A 315 6.55 20.98 -9.81
N ALA A 316 5.72 21.99 -10.06
CA ALA A 316 4.63 22.35 -9.16
C ALA A 316 3.58 21.23 -9.12
N ARG A 317 3.65 20.37 -8.10
CA ARG A 317 2.56 19.44 -7.78
C ARG A 317 1.44 20.26 -7.12
N ARG A 318 0.33 20.42 -7.82
CA ARG A 318 -0.92 20.94 -7.27
C ARG A 318 -1.68 19.74 -6.73
N PHE A 319 -1.85 19.69 -5.41
CA PHE A 319 -2.59 18.62 -4.76
C PHE A 319 -4.03 19.08 -4.49
N VAL A 320 -5.02 18.27 -4.85
CA VAL A 320 -6.45 18.52 -4.63
C VAL A 320 -6.90 18.00 -3.28
N TRP A 321 -7.74 18.76 -2.56
CA TRP A 321 -8.54 18.30 -1.42
C TRP A 321 -10.00 18.21 -1.87
N ALA A 322 -10.47 17.04 -2.29
CA ALA A 322 -11.87 16.82 -2.66
C ALA A 322 -12.64 16.30 -1.44
N ALA A 323 -13.52 17.12 -0.89
CA ALA A 323 -14.53 16.69 0.07
C ALA A 323 -15.87 16.68 -0.68
N PRO A 324 -16.59 15.55 -0.78
CA PRO A 324 -17.90 15.54 -1.40
C PRO A 324 -18.86 16.31 -0.47
N VAL A 325 -19.13 17.57 -0.80
CA VAL A 325 -20.21 18.32 -0.16
C VAL A 325 -21.50 17.67 -0.67
N ALA A 326 -22.22 16.98 0.21
CA ALA A 326 -23.62 16.66 -0.07
C ALA A 326 -24.37 18.01 -0.20
N PRO A 327 -25.30 18.17 -1.16
CA PRO A 327 -26.16 19.34 -1.13
C PRO A 327 -26.92 19.30 0.21
N GLU A 328 -26.72 20.31 1.05
CA GLU A 328 -27.62 20.55 2.17
C GLU A 328 -29.03 20.66 1.58
N LYS A 329 -29.94 19.83 2.10
CA LYS A 329 -31.34 19.86 1.69
C LYS A 329 -31.86 21.28 1.83
N CYS A 330 -32.56 21.71 0.79
CA CYS A 330 -33.42 22.88 0.78
C CYS A 330 -34.46 22.74 1.90
N GLU A 331 -34.29 23.46 3.01
CA GLU A 331 -35.40 23.93 3.83
C GLU A 331 -35.57 25.41 3.54
N LYS A 332 -36.53 25.70 2.64
CA LYS A 332 -37.27 26.96 2.70
C LYS A 332 -38.22 26.82 3.88
N ASP A 333 -38.11 27.69 4.89
CA ASP A 333 -39.11 28.72 5.15
C ASP A 333 -38.85 29.47 6.47
N ALA A 334 -39.07 30.79 6.39
CA ALA A 334 -39.35 31.75 7.46
C ALA A 334 -38.23 32.15 8.45
N ALA A 335 -37.75 33.39 8.27
CA ALA A 335 -37.25 34.25 9.34
C ALA A 335 -38.39 34.54 10.36
N PRO A 336 -38.10 35.01 11.59
CA PRO A 336 -37.66 36.40 11.75
C PRO A 336 -36.56 36.66 12.81
N ASP A 337 -35.78 37.70 12.48
CA ASP A 337 -35.26 38.79 13.33
C ASP A 337 -35.18 38.60 14.85
N HIS A 338 -33.96 38.69 15.39
CA HIS A 338 -33.75 39.28 16.72
C HIS A 338 -32.47 40.13 16.77
N SER A 339 -32.68 41.41 16.52
CA SER A 339 -31.95 42.48 17.20
C SER A 339 -31.97 42.33 18.73
N GLN A 340 -30.88 42.82 19.36
CA GLN A 340 -30.69 43.17 20.78
C GLN A 340 -30.05 42.18 21.77
N ARG A 341 -28.79 42.52 22.09
CA ARG A 341 -28.23 42.89 23.42
C ARG A 341 -28.39 41.96 24.65
N LYS A 342 -27.26 41.98 25.40
CA LYS A 342 -26.99 41.59 26.80
C LYS A 342 -26.57 40.11 26.91
N GLY A 343 -25.35 39.74 27.28
CA GLY A 343 -24.40 40.36 28.21
C GLY A 343 -24.61 39.77 29.59
N GLN A 344 -23.86 38.72 29.95
CA GLN A 344 -23.28 38.54 31.29
C GLN A 344 -22.40 37.28 31.37
N SER A 345 -21.23 37.51 31.95
CA SER A 345 -20.28 36.58 32.55
C SER A 345 -20.95 35.56 33.50
N VAL A 346 -20.36 34.38 33.68
CA VAL A 346 -19.69 33.94 34.94
C VAL A 346 -19.22 32.48 34.82
N ARG A 347 -17.89 32.34 35.02
CA ARG A 347 -17.09 31.32 35.74
C ARG A 347 -17.59 29.87 35.93
N SER A 348 -16.65 28.99 35.59
CA SER A 348 -16.20 27.76 36.26
C SER A 348 -16.86 27.37 37.59
N LEU A 349 -17.22 26.09 37.71
CA LEU A 349 -17.08 25.30 38.94
C LEU A 349 -17.02 23.81 38.58
N SER A 350 -15.92 23.18 38.94
CA SER A 350 -15.75 21.74 39.15
C SER A 350 -16.32 21.35 40.51
N LEU A 351 -16.93 20.16 40.63
CA LEU A 351 -16.77 19.30 41.81
C LEU A 351 -17.34 17.89 41.58
N SER A 352 -16.60 16.93 42.12
CA SER A 352 -16.90 15.51 42.27
C SER A 352 -17.98 15.25 43.34
N ALA A 353 -18.62 14.09 43.27
CA ALA A 353 -18.43 12.97 44.21
C ALA A 353 -19.68 12.07 44.29
N ALA A 354 -19.41 10.76 44.32
CA ALA A 354 -20.05 9.70 45.11
C ALA A 354 -21.60 9.65 45.24
N GLY A 355 -22.16 8.54 44.74
CA GLY A 355 -22.58 7.46 45.63
C GLY A 355 -24.02 7.43 46.18
N VAL A 356 -24.61 6.26 45.96
CA VAL A 356 -25.70 5.58 46.71
C VAL A 356 -27.14 5.89 46.32
N GLY A 357 -27.77 4.85 45.77
CA GLY A 357 -29.17 4.49 45.94
C GLY A 357 -29.24 2.97 45.94
#